data_AF-A0A7U4GJA7-F1
#
_entry.id   AF-A0A7U4GJA7-F1
#
_cell.length_a   1.000
_cell.length_b   1.000
_cell.length_c   1.000
_cell.angle_alpha   90.00
_cell.angle_beta   90.00
_cell.angle_gamma   90.00
#
_symmetry.space_group_name_H-M   'P 1'
#
loop_
_entity.id
_entity.type
_entity.pdbx_description
1 polymer ?
#
loop_
_entity_poly.entity_id
_entity_poly.type
_entity_poly.pdbx_seq_one_letter_code
_entity_poly.pdbx_strand_id
1 'polypeptide(L)'
;MTFRELEKIIVATGRKGDALLLLSLLLDYFDNGIVCVDIDTVMAETGLKNANISAVTNRLKDLGALTILYKDIRNDDSLFSEVRNGRWSKAYYKLPPAILQLYRRG
;
A
#
# COMPACT_ATOMS: atom_id res chain seq x y z
N MET A 1 -9.82 11.60 8.40
CA MET A 1 -8.66 11.05 9.12
C MET A 1 -7.77 12.21 9.53
N THR A 2 -7.11 12.14 10.69
CA THR A 2 -6.09 13.10 11.17
C THR A 2 -4.71 12.43 11.26
N PHE A 3 -3.63 13.23 11.33
CA PHE A 3 -2.28 12.67 11.54
C PHE A 3 -2.15 11.86 12.84
N ARG A 4 -2.86 12.23 13.91
CA ARG A 4 -2.90 11.47 15.17
C ARG A 4 -3.59 10.11 15.00
N GLU A 5 -4.64 10.05 14.20
CA GLU A 5 -5.31 8.78 13.88
C GLU A 5 -4.41 7.89 13.01
N LEU A 6 -3.74 8.47 12.01
CA LEU A 6 -2.78 7.75 11.19
C LEU A 6 -1.60 7.21 12.03
N GLU A 7 -1.08 8.00 12.97
CA GLU A 7 -0.03 7.54 13.88
C GLU A 7 -0.48 6.34 14.73
N LYS A 8 -1.71 6.37 15.26
CA LYS A 8 -2.28 5.23 15.99
C LYS A 8 -2.37 3.99 15.12
N ILE A 9 -2.80 4.13 13.87
CA ILE A 9 -2.86 3.03 12.90
C ILE A 9 -1.47 2.46 12.63
N ILE A 10 -0.48 3.32 12.38
CA ILE A 10 0.91 2.92 12.15
C ILE A 10 1.47 2.14 13.35
N VAL A 11 1.25 2.62 14.57
CA VAL A 11 1.69 1.93 15.79
C VAL A 11 0.98 0.57 15.94
N ALA A 12 -0.32 0.51 15.63
CA ALA A 12 -1.11 -0.72 15.69
C ALA A 12 -0.71 -1.79 14.66
N THR A 13 0.21 -1.50 13.74
CA THR A 13 0.82 -2.50 12.86
C THR A 13 1.82 -3.42 13.57
N GLY A 14 2.34 -2.99 14.73
CA GLY A 14 3.48 -3.64 15.39
C GLY A 14 4.80 -3.56 14.61
N ARG A 15 4.80 -2.85 13.48
CA ARG A 15 5.92 -2.70 12.53
C ARG A 15 5.98 -1.25 12.05
N LYS A 16 6.07 -0.32 13.00
CA LYS A 16 6.03 1.14 12.75
C LYS A 16 7.01 1.57 11.64
N GLY A 17 8.24 1.04 11.66
CA GLY A 17 9.26 1.35 10.64
C GLY A 17 8.81 0.95 9.24
N ASP A 18 8.46 -0.33 9.06
CA ASP A 18 7.98 -0.87 7.78
C ASP A 18 6.72 -0.13 7.27
N ALA A 19 5.79 0.20 8.17
CA ALA A 19 4.57 0.94 7.82
C ALA A 19 4.87 2.37 7.36
N LEU A 20 5.75 3.09 8.06
CA LEU A 20 6.18 4.43 7.65
C LEU A 20 6.90 4.37 6.30
N LEU A 21 7.83 3.42 6.13
CA LEU A 21 8.59 3.26 4.90
C LEU A 21 7.67 2.99 3.70
N LEU A 22 6.70 2.09 3.87
CA LEU A 22 5.69 1.81 2.85
C LEU A 22 4.85 3.05 2.52
N LEU A 23 4.34 3.75 3.53
CA LEU A 23 3.51 4.94 3.32
C LEU A 23 4.28 6.05 2.60
N SER A 24 5.53 6.31 3.00
CA SER A 24 6.40 7.29 2.35
C SER A 24 6.65 6.93 0.89
N LEU A 25 7.00 5.67 0.60
CA LEU A 25 7.18 5.20 -0.78
C LEU A 25 5.93 5.44 -1.62
N LEU A 26 4.76 5.09 -1.11
CA LEU A 26 3.51 5.26 -1.85
C LEU A 26 3.14 6.73 -2.06
N LEU A 27 3.51 7.61 -1.13
CA LEU A 27 3.35 9.06 -1.30
C LEU A 27 4.29 9.59 -2.39
N ASP A 28 5.57 9.21 -2.36
CA ASP A 28 6.55 9.61 -3.38
C ASP A 28 6.09 9.19 -4.79
N TYR A 29 5.60 7.96 -4.93
CA TYR A 29 5.06 7.48 -6.21
C TYR A 29 3.79 8.23 -6.62
N PHE A 30 2.91 8.53 -5.67
CA PHE A 30 1.69 9.31 -5.94
C PHE A 30 2.01 10.73 -6.41
N ASP A 31 3.00 11.39 -5.80
CA ASP A 31 3.46 12.72 -6.20
C ASP A 31 4.07 12.71 -7.63
N ASN A 32 4.60 11.56 -8.07
CA ASN A 32 5.05 11.32 -9.45
C ASN A 32 3.94 10.86 -10.40
N GLY A 33 2.67 10.89 -9.97
CA GLY A 33 1.50 10.51 -10.77
C GLY A 33 1.22 9.00 -10.83
N ILE A 34 1.96 8.19 -10.09
CA ILE A 34 1.76 6.73 -10.04
C ILE A 34 0.80 6.39 -8.90
N VAL A 35 -0.39 5.91 -9.26
CA VAL A 35 -1.51 5.74 -8.31
C VAL A 35 -1.37 4.48 -7.43
N CYS A 36 -0.69 3.45 -7.92
CA CYS A 36 -0.50 2.20 -7.19
C CYS A 36 0.83 1.55 -7.53
N VAL A 37 1.44 0.88 -6.55
CA VAL A 37 2.78 0.29 -6.65
C VAL A 37 2.71 -1.20 -6.39
N ASP A 38 3.37 -2.00 -7.22
CA ASP A 38 3.34 -3.45 -7.08
C ASP A 38 4.32 -3.97 -6.02
N ILE A 39 4.08 -5.19 -5.54
CA ILE A 39 4.87 -5.79 -4.47
C ILE A 39 6.36 -5.93 -4.79
N ASP A 40 6.74 -6.16 -6.05
CA ASP A 40 8.15 -6.33 -6.41
C ASP A 40 8.87 -4.98 -6.33
N THR A 41 8.23 -3.89 -6.78
CA THR A 41 8.74 -2.53 -6.61
C THR A 41 8.88 -2.17 -5.14
N VAL A 42 7.88 -2.48 -4.30
CA VAL A 42 8.00 -2.25 -2.85
C VAL A 42 9.20 -2.99 -2.28
N MET A 43 9.39 -4.27 -2.63
CA MET A 43 10.54 -5.06 -2.16
C MET A 43 11.87 -4.46 -2.61
N ALA A 44 11.96 -4.02 -3.86
CA ALA A 44 13.18 -3.45 -4.44
C ALA A 44 13.57 -2.13 -3.78
N GLU A 45 12.61 -1.22 -3.57
CA GLU A 45 12.87 0.13 -3.06
C GLU A 45 13.04 0.17 -1.53
N THR A 46 12.35 -0.72 -0.82
CA THR A 46 12.35 -0.73 0.66
C THR A 46 13.27 -1.78 1.28
N GLY A 47 13.69 -2.78 0.51
CA GLY A 47 14.39 -3.96 1.03
C GLY A 47 13.53 -4.86 1.94
N LEU A 48 12.23 -4.56 2.09
CA LEU A 48 11.34 -5.35 2.94
C LEU A 48 11.10 -6.73 2.33
N LYS A 49 11.04 -7.74 3.20
CA LYS A 49 10.68 -9.11 2.80
C LYS A 49 9.17 -9.21 2.59
N ASN A 50 8.74 -10.03 1.64
CA ASN A 50 7.32 -10.26 1.32
C ASN A 50 6.46 -10.57 2.57
N ALA A 51 6.96 -11.37 3.51
CA ALA A 51 6.24 -11.67 4.75
C ALA A 51 5.95 -10.42 5.60
N ASN A 52 6.89 -9.48 5.68
CA ASN A 52 6.71 -8.22 6.41
C ASN A 52 5.76 -7.29 5.65
N ILE A 53 5.93 -7.17 4.34
CA ILE A 53 5.03 -6.38 3.48
C ILE A 53 3.60 -6.89 3.63
N SER A 54 3.38 -8.20 3.50
CA SER A 54 2.06 -8.81 3.66
C SER A 54 1.46 -8.52 5.05
N ALA A 55 2.26 -8.65 6.11
CA ALA A 55 1.77 -8.39 7.47
C ALA A 55 1.40 -6.92 7.70
N VAL A 56 2.21 -5.98 7.22
CA VAL A 56 1.95 -4.54 7.32
C VAL A 56 0.76 -4.13 6.47
N THR A 57 0.76 -4.53 5.20
CA THR A 57 -0.27 -4.12 4.22
C THR A 57 -1.65 -4.64 4.60
N ASN A 58 -1.75 -5.89 5.08
CA ASN A 58 -3.01 -6.41 5.62
C ASN A 58 -3.49 -5.58 6.82
N ARG A 59 -2.59 -5.25 7.75
CA ARG A 59 -2.96 -4.49 8.95
C ARG A 59 -3.36 -3.05 8.63
N LEU A 60 -2.66 -2.40 7.70
CA LEU A 60 -3.03 -1.06 7.21
C LEU A 60 -4.34 -1.09 6.43
N LYS A 61 -4.60 -2.14 5.64
CA LYS A 61 -5.87 -2.33 4.93
C LYS A 61 -7.03 -2.47 5.91
N ASP A 62 -6.91 -3.34 6.90
CA ASP A 62 -7.95 -3.57 7.92
C ASP A 62 -8.30 -2.29 8.70
N LEU A 63 -7.32 -1.39 8.85
CA LEU A 63 -7.47 -0.11 9.53
C LEU A 63 -7.80 1.06 8.58
N GLY A 64 -8.04 0.78 7.29
CA GLY A 64 -8.46 1.78 6.31
C GLY A 64 -7.37 2.77 5.86
N ALA A 65 -6.09 2.46 6.10
CA ALA A 65 -4.95 3.28 5.69
C ALA A 65 -4.29 2.79 4.39
N LEU A 66 -4.76 1.69 3.81
CA LEU A 66 -4.25 1.13 2.57
C LEU A 66 -5.34 0.41 1.78
N THR A 67 -5.29 0.48 0.45
CA THR A 67 -6.06 -0.41 -0.43
C THR A 67 -5.10 -1.40 -1.09
N ILE A 68 -5.47 -2.69 -1.06
CA ILE A 68 -4.75 -3.74 -1.79
C ILE A 68 -5.58 -4.12 -3.01
N LEU A 69 -4.97 -3.98 -4.19
CA LEU A 69 -5.51 -4.36 -5.48
C LEU A 69 -4.74 -5.56 -6.01
N TYR A 70 -5.38 -6.35 -6.86
CA TYR A 70 -4.83 -7.51 -7.51
C TYR A 70 -5.04 -7.40 -9.01
N LYS A 71 -4.00 -7.74 -9.77
CA LYS A 71 -4.01 -7.81 -11.24
C LYS A 71 -3.51 -9.19 -11.69
N ASP A 72 -4.11 -9.80 -12.72
CA ASP A 72 -3.62 -11.05 -13.29
C ASP A 72 -2.42 -10.75 -14.19
N ILE A 73 -1.25 -11.31 -13.86
CA ILE A 73 -0.01 -11.05 -14.60
C ILE A 73 0.07 -11.75 -15.96
N ARG A 74 -0.87 -12.66 -16.27
CA ARG A 74 -0.92 -13.33 -17.58
C ARG A 74 -1.78 -12.58 -18.59
N ASN A 75 -2.53 -11.60 -18.14
CA ASN A 75 -3.42 -10.81 -18.97
C ASN A 75 -3.18 -9.33 -18.67
N ASP A 76 -2.43 -8.66 -19.55
CA ASP A 76 -2.10 -7.24 -19.39
C ASP A 76 -3.34 -6.34 -19.39
N ASP A 77 -4.41 -6.76 -20.07
CA ASP A 77 -5.71 -6.08 -20.11
C ASP A 77 -6.58 -6.40 -18.88
N SER A 78 -6.10 -7.21 -17.94
CA SER A 78 -6.86 -7.50 -16.72
C SER A 78 -7.04 -6.24 -15.87
N LEU A 79 -8.26 -6.07 -15.38
CA LEU A 79 -8.61 -4.96 -14.49
C LEU A 79 -8.15 -5.25 -13.06
N PHE A 80 -7.86 -4.18 -12.33
CA PHE A 80 -7.62 -4.25 -10.89
C PHE A 80 -8.87 -4.73 -10.15
N SER A 81 -8.67 -5.62 -9.18
CA SER A 81 -9.70 -6.16 -8.30
C SER A 81 -9.24 -6.09 -6.85
N GLU A 82 -10.13 -5.78 -5.90
CA GLU A 82 -9.82 -5.91 -4.47
C GLU A 82 -9.83 -7.38 -3.99
N VAL A 83 -10.38 -8.28 -4.81
CA VAL A 83 -10.41 -9.72 -4.58
C VAL A 83 -9.29 -10.38 -5.36
N ARG A 84 -8.54 -11.25 -4.67
CA ARG A 84 -7.45 -12.01 -5.27
C ARG A 84 -8.00 -13.06 -6.24
N ASN A 85 -7.66 -12.93 -7.51
CA ASN A 85 -8.12 -13.81 -8.59
C ASN A 85 -7.11 -14.95 -8.86
N GLY A 86 -6.88 -15.79 -7.86
CA GLY A 86 -6.09 -17.02 -8.00
C GLY A 86 -4.57 -16.84 -7.97
N ARG A 87 -3.85 -17.87 -8.43
CA ARG A 87 -2.38 -18.01 -8.30
C ARG A 87 -1.59 -16.92 -9.03
N TRP A 88 -2.11 -16.43 -10.15
CA TRP A 88 -1.44 -15.48 -11.04
C TRP A 88 -1.75 -14.02 -10.69
N SER A 89 -2.41 -13.77 -9.56
CA SER A 89 -2.66 -12.42 -9.07
C SER A 89 -1.42 -11.83 -8.40
N LYS A 90 -0.98 -10.67 -8.91
CA LYS A 90 0.04 -9.83 -8.27
C LYS A 90 -0.63 -8.72 -7.47
N ALA A 91 -0.09 -8.44 -6.28
CA ALA A 91 -0.60 -7.41 -5.39
C ALA A 91 -0.04 -6.03 -5.74
N TYR A 92 -0.91 -5.03 -5.66
CA TYR A 92 -0.64 -3.63 -5.83
C TYR A 92 -1.20 -2.86 -4.64
N TYR A 93 -0.47 -1.85 -4.20
CA TYR A 93 -0.79 -1.07 -3.02
C TYR A 93 -1.10 0.37 -3.41
N LYS A 94 -2.19 0.90 -2.85
CA LYS A 94 -2.68 2.25 -3.14
C LYS A 94 -3.07 2.95 -1.84
N LEU A 95 -2.79 4.24 -1.76
CA LEU A 95 -3.24 5.09 -0.66
C LEU A 95 -4.72 5.47 -0.84
N PRO A 96 -5.56 5.31 0.20
CA PRO A 96 -6.92 5.81 0.18
C PRO A 96 -6.97 7.34 0.10
N PRO A 97 -8.05 7.93 -0.43
CA PRO A 97 -8.22 9.38 -0.49
C PRO A 97 -8.06 10.08 0.87
N ALA A 98 -8.50 9.43 1.96
CA ALA A 98 -8.37 9.97 3.31
C ALA A 98 -6.91 10.15 3.76
N ILE A 99 -5.99 9.30 3.28
CA ILE A 99 -4.55 9.46 3.52
C ILE A 99 -4.01 10.58 2.64
N LEU A 100 -4.31 10.56 1.35
CA LEU A 100 -3.82 11.57 0.40
C LEU A 100 -4.23 13.00 0.81
N GLN A 101 -5.45 13.17 1.35
CA GLN A 101 -5.92 14.45 1.87
C GLN A 101 -5.15 14.96 3.09
N LEU A 102 -4.54 14.08 3.89
CA LEU A 102 -3.66 14.51 4.98
C LEU A 102 -2.38 15.15 4.46
N TYR A 103 -1.83 14.61 3.36
CA TYR A 103 -0.55 15.02 2.80
C TYR A 103 -0.65 16.08 1.71
N ARG A 104 -1.86 16.32 1.16
CA ARG A 104 -2.12 17.51 0.36
C ARG A 104 -2.01 18.76 1.23
N ARG A 105 -0.88 19.45 1.12
CA ARG A 105 -0.82 20.88 1.42
C ARG A 105 -1.24 21.60 0.14
N GLY A 106 -2.26 22.44 0.27
CA GLY A 106 -2.91 23.14 -0.85
C GLY A 106 -1.94 23.91 -1.74
#